data_AF-A0A1F5V1C3-F1
#
_entry.id   AF-A0A1F5V1C3-F1
#
_cell.length_a   1.000
_cell.length_b   1.000
_cell.length_c   1.000
_cell.angle_alpha   90.00
_cell.angle_beta   90.00
_cell.angle_gamma   90.00
#
_symmetry.space_group_name_H-M   'P 1'
#
loop_
_entity.id
_entity.type
_entity.pdbx_description
1 polymer ?
#
loop_
_entity_poly.entity_id
_entity_poly.type
_entity_poly.pdbx_seq_one_letter_code
_entity_poly.pdbx_strand_id
1 'polypeptide(L)'
;MVKIPLDNLRDLFNQCDYYEMVLQRQLRHETITSNHADPPPYGDPWCTHSQTVAYFDHQGNFVAEVHQFLRPDGKLGASGLPDPKRLFYNGEIFWASH
;
A
#
# COMPACT_ATOMS: atom_id res chain seq x y z
N MET A 1 11.64 -10.27 11.49
CA MET A 1 10.31 -9.68 11.25
C MET A 1 9.91 -8.99 12.53
N VAL A 2 9.74 -7.66 12.49
CA VAL A 2 9.49 -6.83 13.67
C VAL A 2 8.11 -6.22 13.58
N LYS A 3 7.28 -6.44 14.60
CA LYS A 3 6.01 -5.73 14.72
C LYS A 3 6.27 -4.35 15.31
N ILE A 4 5.76 -3.32 14.66
CA ILE A 4 5.82 -1.93 15.16
C ILE A 4 4.41 -1.32 15.19
N PRO A 5 4.19 -0.23 15.94
CA PRO A 5 2.95 0.53 15.85
C PRO A 5 2.69 0.98 14.40
N LEU A 6 1.42 1.04 14.02
CA LEU A 6 1.02 1.40 12.65
C LEU A 6 1.52 2.78 12.24
N ASP A 7 1.45 3.76 13.15
CA ASP A 7 1.94 5.12 12.87
C ASP A 7 3.45 5.12 12.59
N ASN A 8 4.25 4.36 13.34
CA ASN A 8 5.68 4.20 13.05
C ASN A 8 5.93 3.54 11.69
N LEU A 9 5.07 2.60 11.27
CA LEU A 9 5.18 1.96 9.96
C LEU A 9 4.83 2.95 8.83
N ARG A 10 3.82 3.80 9.04
CA ARG A 10 3.47 4.90 8.13
C ARG A 10 4.59 5.92 8.03
N ASP A 11 5.18 6.32 9.15
CA ASP A 11 6.31 7.24 9.18
C ASP A 11 7.49 6.66 8.40
N LEU A 12 7.81 5.38 8.61
CA LEU A 12 8.89 4.71 7.88
C LEU A 12 8.61 4.60 6.37
N PHE A 13 7.37 4.28 5.99
CA PHE A 13 6.95 4.24 4.59
C PHE A 13 7.09 5.60 3.92
N ASN A 14 6.63 6.66 4.59
CA ASN A 14 6.69 8.04 4.08
C ASN A 14 8.12 8.57 4.01
N GLN A 15 8.97 8.26 5.00
CA GLN A 15 10.39 8.66 4.99
C GLN A 15 11.18 8.06 3.82
N CYS A 16 10.73 6.93 3.28
CA CYS A 16 11.36 6.27 2.13
C CYS A 16 10.72 6.67 0.79
N ASP A 17 9.71 7.55 0.78
CA ASP A 17 8.99 8.01 -0.41
C ASP A 17 8.46 6.87 -1.31
N TYR A 18 8.11 5.72 -0.72
CA TYR A 18 7.82 4.51 -1.50
C TYR A 18 6.62 4.68 -2.46
N TYR A 19 5.60 5.45 -2.06
CA TYR A 19 4.46 5.70 -2.92
C TYR A 19 4.83 6.61 -4.10
N GLU A 20 5.58 7.67 -3.84
CA GLU A 20 6.12 8.59 -4.84
C GLU A 20 7.01 7.85 -5.84
N MET A 21 7.85 6.93 -5.36
CA MET A 21 8.67 6.07 -6.23
C MET A 21 7.82 5.20 -7.16
N VAL A 22 6.68 4.67 -6.71
CA VAL A 22 5.73 3.95 -7.58
C VAL A 22 5.13 4.90 -8.62
N LEU A 23 4.70 6.11 -8.23
CA LEU A 23 4.16 7.10 -9.16
C LEU A 23 5.20 7.52 -10.22
N GLN A 24 6.47 7.61 -9.83
CA GLN A 24 7.60 7.92 -10.70
C GLN A 24 8.15 6.71 -11.47
N ARG A 25 7.54 5.52 -11.31
CA ARG A 25 7.94 4.25 -11.96
C ARG A 25 9.35 3.76 -11.59
N GLN A 26 9.86 4.19 -10.44
CA GLN A 26 11.10 3.69 -9.84
C GLN A 26 10.87 2.36 -9.10
N LEU A 27 9.63 2.13 -8.65
CA LEU A 27 9.18 0.84 -8.13
C LEU A 27 8.10 0.25 -9.02
N ARG A 28 8.15 -1.07 -9.19
CA ARG A 28 7.09 -1.85 -9.81
C ARG A 28 6.07 -2.21 -8.73
N HIS A 29 4.80 -2.30 -9.09
CA HIS A 29 3.76 -2.75 -8.17
C HIS A 29 2.94 -3.87 -8.80
N GLU A 30 2.45 -4.79 -7.96
CA GLU A 30 1.55 -5.88 -8.35
C GLU A 30 0.38 -5.96 -7.38
N THR A 31 -0.83 -6.09 -7.92
CA THR A 31 -2.02 -6.32 -7.10
C THR A 31 -2.07 -7.78 -6.68
N ILE A 32 -2.00 -8.04 -5.37
CA ILE A 32 -2.05 -9.38 -4.79
C ILE A 32 -3.49 -9.81 -4.59
N THR A 33 -4.32 -8.92 -4.04
CA THR A 33 -5.76 -9.15 -3.88
C THR A 33 -6.53 -7.91 -4.33
N SER A 34 -7.71 -8.13 -4.88
CA SER A 34 -8.64 -7.07 -5.28
C SER A 34 -10.06 -7.57 -5.10
N ASN A 35 -10.75 -7.06 -4.09
CA ASN A 35 -12.13 -7.44 -3.78
C ASN A 35 -13.02 -6.21 -3.84
N HIS A 36 -14.25 -6.36 -4.31
CA HIS A 36 -15.23 -5.29 -4.23
C HIS A 36 -15.46 -4.92 -2.76
N ALA A 37 -15.35 -3.64 -2.42
CA ALA A 37 -15.65 -3.15 -1.09
C ALA A 37 -17.17 -3.07 -0.91
N ASP A 38 -17.72 -3.87 0.00
CA ASP A 38 -19.15 -3.89 0.31
C ASP A 38 -19.37 -3.88 1.84
N PRO A 39 -19.85 -2.76 2.41
CA PRO A 39 -20.10 -1.48 1.74
C PRO A 39 -18.79 -0.80 1.29
N PRO A 40 -18.84 0.10 0.29
CA PRO A 40 -17.69 0.94 -0.03
C PRO A 40 -17.35 1.88 1.14
N PRO A 41 -16.11 2.39 1.22
CA PRO A 41 -15.75 3.43 2.18
C PRO A 41 -16.69 4.63 2.09
N TYR A 42 -16.87 5.35 3.21
CA TYR A 42 -17.78 6.50 3.26
C TYR A 42 -17.41 7.54 2.18
N GLY A 43 -18.38 7.87 1.32
CA GLY A 43 -18.22 8.84 0.23
C GLY A 43 -17.58 8.27 -1.05
N ASP A 44 -17.09 7.02 -1.04
CA ASP A 44 -16.59 6.37 -2.24
C ASP A 44 -17.72 5.74 -3.07
N PRO A 45 -17.58 5.71 -4.41
CA PRO A 45 -18.60 5.13 -5.29
C PRO A 45 -18.71 3.61 -5.12
N TRP A 46 -19.87 3.08 -5.50
CA TRP A 46 -20.03 1.64 -5.77
C TRP A 46 -18.99 1.16 -6.79
N CYS A 47 -18.60 -0.13 -6.73
CA CYS A 47 -17.46 -0.67 -7.46
C CYS A 47 -16.09 -0.11 -7.02
N THR A 48 -15.96 0.45 -5.82
CA THR A 48 -14.64 0.66 -5.20
C THR A 48 -14.08 -0.69 -4.75
N HIS A 49 -12.82 -0.96 -5.09
CA HIS A 49 -12.14 -2.20 -4.71
C HIS A 49 -11.18 -1.98 -3.54
N SER A 50 -11.23 -2.87 -2.56
CA SER A 50 -10.24 -3.03 -1.51
C SER A 50 -9.10 -3.90 -2.02
N GLN A 51 -7.89 -3.34 -2.10
CA GLN A 51 -6.73 -4.00 -2.70
C GLN A 51 -5.58 -4.17 -1.72
N THR A 52 -4.86 -5.28 -1.85
CA THR A 52 -3.51 -5.41 -1.30
C THR A 52 -2.52 -5.39 -2.46
N VAL A 53 -1.53 -4.51 -2.38
CA VAL A 53 -0.57 -4.27 -3.47
C VAL A 53 0.84 -4.42 -2.93
N ALA A 54 1.67 -5.20 -3.62
CA ALA A 54 3.08 -5.38 -3.29
C ALA A 54 3.94 -4.52 -4.22
N TYR A 55 4.96 -3.88 -3.67
CA TYR A 55 5.94 -3.06 -4.37
C TYR A 55 7.27 -3.79 -4.44
N PHE A 56 7.94 -3.65 -5.58
CA PHE A 56 9.20 -4.31 -5.90
C PHE A 56 10.18 -3.32 -6.51
N ASP A 57 11.47 -3.47 -6.19
CA ASP A 57 12.54 -2.77 -6.89
C ASP A 57 12.73 -3.31 -8.33
N HIS A 58 13.64 -2.70 -9.08
CA HIS A 58 13.95 -3.11 -10.46
C HIS A 58 14.61 -4.50 -10.55
N GLN A 59 15.16 -5.02 -9.46
CA GLN A 59 15.73 -6.37 -9.39
C GLN A 59 14.67 -7.41 -9.02
N GLY A 60 13.44 -6.99 -8.72
CA GLY A 60 12.34 -7.85 -8.31
C GLY A 60 12.31 -8.15 -6.82
N ASN A 61 13.12 -7.45 -6.00
CA ASN A 61 13.09 -7.61 -4.55
C ASN A 61 11.86 -6.90 -3.98
N PHE A 62 11.18 -7.57 -3.05
CA PHE A 62 10.08 -6.98 -2.31
C PHE A 62 10.57 -5.82 -1.43
N VAL A 63 9.88 -4.67 -1.49
CA VAL A 63 10.20 -3.49 -0.67
C VAL A 63 9.06 -3.07 0.26
N ALA A 64 7.80 -3.20 -0.20
CA ALA A 64 6.64 -2.80 0.60
C ALA A 64 5.39 -3.59 0.20
N GLU A 65 4.46 -3.73 1.13
CA GLU A 65 3.08 -4.14 0.88
C GLU A 65 2.14 -3.13 1.51
N VAL A 66 1.15 -2.71 0.74
CA VAL A 66 0.17 -1.71 1.15
C VAL A 66 -1.25 -2.22 0.96
N HIS A 67 -2.18 -1.64 1.70
CA HIS A 67 -3.61 -1.67 1.41
C HIS A 67 -4.01 -0.36 0.74
N GLN A 68 -4.90 -0.42 -0.24
CA GLN A 68 -5.46 0.77 -0.87
C GLN A 68 -6.89 0.52 -1.33
N PHE A 69 -7.67 1.59 -1.45
CA PHE A 69 -8.95 1.56 -2.14
C PHE A 69 -8.78 2.09 -3.55
N LEU A 70 -9.28 1.37 -4.56
CA LEU A 70 -9.26 1.78 -5.96
C LEU A 70 -10.69 2.03 -6.43
N ARG A 71 -10.98 3.27 -6.84
CA ARG A 71 -12.26 3.68 -7.40
C ARG A 71 -12.38 3.23 -8.87
N PRO A 72 -13.60 3.14 -9.44
CA PRO A 72 -13.82 2.81 -10.85
C PRO A 72 -13.17 3.78 -11.85
N ASP A 73 -12.92 5.02 -11.44
CA ASP A 73 -12.24 6.04 -12.26
C ASP A 73 -10.71 5.88 -12.25
N GLY A 74 -10.19 4.86 -11.55
CA GLY A 74 -8.77 4.57 -11.42
C GLY A 74 -8.05 5.38 -10.34
N LYS A 75 -8.75 6.25 -9.60
CA LYS A 75 -8.16 7.01 -8.48
C LYS A 75 -8.20 6.22 -7.19
N LEU A 76 -7.35 6.60 -6.24
CA LEU A 76 -7.43 6.07 -4.89
C LEU A 76 -8.64 6.62 -4.14
N GLY A 77 -9.34 5.73 -3.44
CA GLY A 77 -10.45 6.03 -2.53
C GLY A 77 -9.99 6.37 -1.12
N ALA A 78 -10.95 6.52 -0.21
CA ALA A 78 -10.72 6.89 1.19
C ALA A 78 -9.81 8.13 1.34
N SER A 79 -8.63 7.98 1.97
CA SER A 79 -7.64 9.05 2.17
C SER A 79 -6.92 9.47 0.89
N GLY A 80 -7.04 8.72 -0.19
CA GLY A 80 -6.26 8.91 -1.41
C GLY A 80 -4.80 8.45 -1.29
N LEU A 81 -4.44 7.76 -0.21
CA LEU A 81 -3.09 7.27 0.07
C LEU A 81 -3.10 5.78 0.40
N PRO A 82 -2.09 5.00 -0.02
CA PRO A 82 -1.93 3.62 0.45
C PRO A 82 -1.56 3.55 1.93
N ASP A 83 -2.07 2.53 2.62
CA ASP A 83 -1.77 2.24 4.02
C ASP A 83 -0.77 1.07 4.12
N PRO A 84 0.44 1.26 4.66
CA PRO A 84 1.45 0.20 4.69
C PRO A 84 1.06 -0.92 5.65
N LYS A 85 1.30 -2.16 5.20
CA LYS A 85 1.14 -3.40 5.98
C LYS A 85 2.48 -4.00 6.36
N ARG A 86 3.44 -4.01 5.41
CA ARG A 86 4.77 -4.59 5.58
C ARG A 86 5.80 -3.78 4.80
N LEU A 87 6.99 -3.58 5.36
CA LEU A 87 8.12 -2.91 4.71
C LEU A 87 9.38 -3.74 4.88
N PHE A 88 10.15 -3.92 3.82
CA PHE A 88 11.51 -4.43 3.91
C PHE A 88 12.47 -3.26 3.98
N TYR A 89 13.05 -3.03 5.15
CA TYR A 89 13.91 -1.89 5.43
C TYR A 89 15.15 -2.35 6.20
N ASN A 90 16.34 -1.93 5.75
CA ASN A 90 17.62 -2.30 6.36
C ASN A 90 17.81 -3.81 6.62
N GLY A 91 17.36 -4.65 5.69
CA GLY A 91 17.54 -6.11 5.78
C GLY A 91 16.49 -6.83 6.65
N GLU A 92 15.51 -6.10 7.20
CA GLU A 92 14.46 -6.67 8.03
C GLU A 92 13.05 -6.26 7.56
N ILE A 93 12.08 -7.16 7.74
CA ILE A 93 10.67 -6.87 7.48
C ILE A 93 10.03 -6.28 8.75
N PHE A 94 9.56 -5.04 8.65
CA PHE A 94 8.71 -4.38 9.62
C PHE A 94 7.24 -4.54 9.23
N TRP A 95 6.35 -4.72 10.18
CA TRP A 95 4.92 -4.90 9.90
C TRP A 95 4.03 -4.37 11.03
N ALA A 96 2.78 -4.10 10.68
CA ALA A 96 1.72 -3.74 11.62
C ALA A 96 0.47 -4.56 11.30
N SER A 97 -0.34 -4.84 12.33
CA SER A 97 -1.69 -5.39 12.18
C SER A 97 -2.68 -4.42 12.78
N HIS A 98 -3.79 -4.21 12.08
CA HIS A 98 -5.01 -3.70 12.68
C HIS A 98 -5.67 -4.78 13.56
#